data_AF-A0A2A2Q548-F1
#
_entry.id   AF-A0A2A2Q548-F1
#
_cell.length_a   1.000
_cell.length_b   1.000
_cell.length_c   1.000
_cell.angle_alpha   90.00
_cell.angle_beta   90.00
_cell.angle_gamma   90.00
#
_symmetry.space_group_name_H-M   'P 1'
#
loop_
_entity.id
_entity.type
_entity.pdbx_description
1 polymer ?
#
loop_
_entity_poly.entity_id
_entity_poly.type
_entity_poly.pdbx_seq_one_letter_code
_entity_poly.pdbx_strand_id
1 'polypeptide(L)'
;MTVGTGSGGTLGGDGTINGSVSLAADGSLSPGAAALPGLLTIGGGLNISAPANGGTGKLVFQLDALANTSEKVTVTGTLTIGIGALGFSDFVFTNLGGLEVTGGTPYKLITSSGITALNTLDPANLTGTLPGGLTGTLQLNGGDLELAVTSGGGSAYDTWATAKGLTGLPGFENGKTADPDKDGQDNLSEFAFDGDPLSGANDGKVVGKVATVGADQFMTLTLPVRGTAPTPTFSNDGGDQLSALIDGIYYRIEGSSDLAAFANTITEVTSGEEVTIQSGLPTLSTGWSYRTFRDSGTVPTVPKTFLRAKISETP
;
A
#
# COMPACT_ATOMS: atom_id res chain seq x y z
N MET A 1 24.18 34.32 -11.84
CA MET A 1 22.80 34.21 -12.35
C MET A 1 22.05 33.33 -11.38
N THR A 2 20.89 33.75 -10.90
CA THR A 2 20.02 32.94 -10.04
C THR A 2 18.83 32.51 -10.89
N VAL A 3 18.53 31.21 -10.93
CA VAL A 3 17.34 30.68 -11.60
C VAL A 3 16.27 30.45 -10.54
N GLY A 4 15.11 31.08 -10.70
CA GLY A 4 13.93 30.82 -9.89
C GLY A 4 12.89 30.06 -10.70
N THR A 5 12.20 29.10 -10.10
CA THR A 5 10.94 28.63 -10.68
C THR A 5 9.88 29.71 -10.50
N GLY A 6 9.13 30.04 -11.57
CA GLY A 6 7.92 30.83 -11.43
C GLY A 6 6.87 30.06 -10.61
N SER A 7 5.84 30.76 -10.13
CA SER A 7 4.73 30.14 -9.40
C SER A 7 4.16 28.94 -10.18
N GLY A 8 4.14 27.77 -9.54
CA GLY A 8 3.66 26.50 -10.08
C GLY A 8 4.58 25.83 -11.11
N GLY A 9 5.76 26.39 -11.37
CA GLY A 9 6.70 25.88 -12.37
C GLY A 9 7.51 24.69 -11.87
N THR A 10 7.81 23.76 -12.77
CA THR A 10 8.73 22.65 -12.52
C THR A 10 10.09 22.93 -13.16
N LEU A 11 11.15 22.94 -12.36
CA LEU A 11 12.51 22.83 -12.88
C LEU A 11 12.80 21.35 -13.16
N GLY A 12 12.77 20.97 -14.44
CA GLY A 12 13.07 19.61 -14.87
C GLY A 12 14.24 19.52 -15.82
N GLY A 13 14.62 18.28 -16.17
CA GLY A 13 15.67 18.00 -17.14
C GLY A 13 17.01 17.58 -16.51
N ASP A 14 17.93 17.20 -17.37
CA ASP A 14 19.32 16.90 -17.07
C ASP A 14 20.26 18.06 -17.49
N GLY A 15 21.53 17.99 -17.10
CA GLY A 15 22.54 18.96 -17.51
C GLY A 15 23.01 19.87 -16.37
N THR A 16 23.52 21.06 -16.69
CA THR A 16 24.19 21.94 -15.72
C THR A 16 23.61 23.35 -15.71
N ILE A 17 23.23 23.82 -14.52
CA ILE A 17 22.92 25.21 -14.21
C ILE A 17 24.11 25.77 -13.43
N ASN A 18 24.92 26.64 -14.04
CA ASN A 18 26.14 27.17 -13.39
C ASN A 18 25.87 28.06 -12.16
N GLY A 19 24.64 28.55 -12.01
CA GLY A 19 24.24 29.47 -10.95
C GLY A 19 23.58 28.79 -9.74
N SER A 20 23.15 29.62 -8.78
CA SER A 20 22.28 29.15 -7.70
C SER A 20 20.83 29.03 -8.18
N VAL A 21 20.10 28.11 -7.57
CA VAL A 21 18.68 27.85 -7.83
C VAL A 21 17.89 28.09 -6.55
N SER A 22 16.71 28.69 -6.67
CA SER A 22 15.75 28.78 -5.56
C SER A 22 14.36 28.43 -6.07
N LEU A 23 13.68 27.52 -5.39
CA LEU A 23 12.30 27.15 -5.73
C LEU A 23 11.32 28.05 -4.99
N ALA A 24 10.26 28.46 -5.66
CA ALA A 24 9.08 29.05 -5.02
C ALA A 24 8.32 27.98 -4.21
N ALA A 25 7.41 28.38 -3.33
CA ALA A 25 6.66 27.46 -2.46
C ALA A 25 5.84 26.42 -3.26
N ASP A 26 5.32 26.80 -4.42
CA ASP A 26 4.59 25.95 -5.35
C ASP A 26 5.48 25.42 -6.50
N GLY A 27 6.78 25.75 -6.47
CA GLY A 27 7.75 25.32 -7.48
C GLY A 27 8.24 23.90 -7.22
N SER A 28 8.30 23.09 -8.27
CA SER A 28 8.74 21.69 -8.20
C SER A 28 10.12 21.48 -8.82
N LEU A 29 10.78 20.39 -8.43
CA LEU A 29 12.05 19.93 -8.99
C LEU A 29 11.89 18.50 -9.48
N SER A 30 12.29 18.23 -10.71
CA SER A 30 12.17 16.91 -11.35
C SER A 30 13.41 16.66 -12.22
N PRO A 31 14.58 16.38 -11.62
CA PRO A 31 15.80 16.13 -12.40
C PRO A 31 15.57 14.98 -13.37
N GLY A 32 16.23 14.99 -14.53
CA GLY A 32 16.01 13.97 -15.57
C GLY A 32 14.90 14.33 -16.56
N ALA A 33 14.78 13.49 -17.61
CA ALA A 33 13.77 13.65 -18.65
C ALA A 33 12.65 12.62 -18.45
N ALA A 34 11.47 12.87 -19.03
CA ALA A 34 10.37 11.92 -18.98
C ALA A 34 10.83 10.53 -19.48
N ALA A 35 10.73 9.51 -18.61
CA ALA A 35 11.16 8.13 -18.83
C ALA A 35 12.67 7.85 -18.95
N LEU A 36 13.55 8.83 -18.73
CA LEU A 36 15.01 8.60 -18.67
C LEU A 36 15.58 9.24 -17.40
N PRO A 37 16.02 8.42 -16.41
CA PRO A 37 16.61 8.95 -15.20
C PRO A 37 17.89 9.71 -15.56
N GLY A 38 18.08 10.87 -14.95
CA GLY A 38 19.14 11.80 -15.32
C GLY A 38 19.73 12.56 -14.15
N LEU A 39 20.85 13.23 -14.43
CA LEU A 39 21.58 14.04 -13.46
C LEU A 39 21.38 15.52 -13.78
N LEU A 40 20.82 16.26 -12.81
CA LEU A 40 20.84 17.72 -12.81
C LEU A 40 21.98 18.23 -11.92
N THR A 41 22.84 19.08 -12.46
CA THR A 41 23.94 19.71 -11.73
C THR A 41 23.66 21.19 -11.51
N ILE A 42 23.78 21.64 -10.27
CA ILE A 42 23.65 23.04 -9.86
C ILE A 42 25.01 23.51 -9.36
N GLY A 43 25.62 24.43 -10.11
CA GLY A 43 26.95 24.99 -9.89
C GLY A 43 27.02 26.01 -8.74
N GLY A 44 25.86 26.49 -8.26
CA GLY A 44 25.72 27.32 -7.07
C GLY A 44 25.04 26.59 -5.91
N GLY A 45 24.33 27.34 -5.08
CA GLY A 45 23.48 26.77 -4.01
C GLY A 45 22.10 26.39 -4.54
N LEU A 46 21.45 25.42 -3.89
CA LEU A 46 20.06 25.04 -4.13
C LEU A 46 19.24 25.37 -2.88
N ASN A 47 18.21 26.19 -3.03
CA ASN A 47 17.26 26.50 -1.96
C ASN A 47 15.88 25.92 -2.25
N ILE A 48 15.47 24.96 -1.43
CA ILE A 48 14.16 24.29 -1.44
C ILE A 48 13.37 24.51 -0.14
N SER A 49 13.76 25.49 0.68
CA SER A 49 13.08 25.75 1.96
C SER A 49 11.65 26.26 1.80
N ALA A 50 11.32 26.95 0.71
CA ALA A 50 9.97 27.42 0.45
C ALA A 50 8.98 26.28 0.15
N PRO A 51 9.27 25.32 -0.77
CA PRO A 51 8.37 24.18 -0.96
C PRO A 51 8.31 23.27 0.27
N ALA A 52 9.42 23.07 0.99
CA ALA A 52 9.45 22.28 2.23
C ALA A 52 8.59 22.88 3.37
N ASN A 53 8.47 24.21 3.45
CA ASN A 53 7.76 24.87 4.55
C ASN A 53 6.27 25.07 4.26
N GLY A 54 5.56 23.98 3.99
CA GLY A 54 4.12 23.98 3.71
C GLY A 54 3.75 24.46 2.31
N GLY A 55 4.71 24.48 1.38
CA GLY A 55 4.46 24.73 -0.02
C GLY A 55 3.79 23.54 -0.72
N THR A 56 3.28 23.78 -1.94
CA THR A 56 2.63 22.73 -2.74
C THR A 56 3.57 22.10 -3.77
N GLY A 57 4.76 22.68 -3.97
CA GLY A 57 5.78 22.13 -4.87
C GLY A 57 6.28 20.77 -4.40
N LYS A 58 6.70 19.91 -5.34
CA LYS A 58 7.21 18.57 -5.06
C LYS A 58 8.62 18.34 -5.59
N LEU A 59 9.34 17.47 -4.91
CA LEU A 59 10.61 16.92 -5.37
C LEU A 59 10.32 15.54 -6.00
N VAL A 60 10.39 15.47 -7.31
CA VAL A 60 10.00 14.30 -8.08
C VAL A 60 11.27 13.52 -8.46
N PHE A 61 11.31 12.22 -8.15
CA PHE A 61 12.44 11.35 -8.44
C PHE A 61 11.98 10.00 -9.01
N GLN A 62 12.52 9.64 -10.16
CA GLN A 62 12.43 8.33 -10.79
C GLN A 62 13.61 7.47 -10.35
N LEU A 63 13.33 6.36 -9.67
CA LEU A 63 14.32 5.48 -9.07
C LEU A 63 14.27 4.10 -9.74
N ASP A 64 15.44 3.50 -9.92
CA ASP A 64 15.64 2.15 -10.46
C ASP A 64 16.50 1.32 -9.49
N ALA A 65 16.98 0.14 -9.90
CA ALA A 65 17.96 -0.63 -9.14
C ALA A 65 19.19 0.21 -8.79
N LEU A 66 19.85 -0.07 -7.67
CA LEU A 66 21.05 0.67 -7.23
C LEU A 66 22.20 0.57 -8.24
N ALA A 67 22.25 -0.52 -9.00
CA ALA A 67 23.21 -0.72 -10.08
C ALA A 67 22.89 0.10 -11.35
N ASN A 68 21.67 0.58 -11.48
CA ASN A 68 21.18 1.36 -12.61
C ASN A 68 21.22 2.87 -12.31
N THR A 69 20.92 3.67 -13.32
CA THR A 69 20.81 5.12 -13.16
C THR A 69 19.48 5.45 -12.50
N SER A 70 19.52 6.09 -11.35
CA SER A 70 18.38 6.78 -10.76
C SER A 70 18.52 8.30 -10.94
N GLU A 71 17.41 9.02 -10.85
CA GLU A 71 17.45 10.48 -10.88
C GLU A 71 18.19 11.06 -9.68
N LYS A 72 18.97 12.11 -9.94
CA LYS A 72 19.82 12.72 -8.94
C LYS A 72 20.04 14.21 -9.20
N VAL A 73 20.18 14.97 -8.12
CA VAL A 73 20.69 16.35 -8.17
C VAL A 73 22.07 16.40 -7.53
N THR A 74 23.02 17.06 -8.19
CA THR A 74 24.31 17.43 -7.59
C THR A 74 24.39 18.94 -7.41
N VAL A 75 24.72 19.40 -6.21
CA VAL A 75 24.85 20.80 -5.85
C VAL A 75 26.29 21.07 -5.41
N THR A 76 27.02 21.91 -6.14
CA THR A 76 28.41 22.24 -5.77
C THR A 76 28.49 23.28 -4.67
N GLY A 77 27.43 24.06 -4.45
CA GLY A 77 27.25 24.94 -3.29
C GLY A 77 26.38 24.32 -2.20
N THR A 78 25.80 25.18 -1.36
CA THR A 78 24.99 24.77 -0.21
C THR A 78 23.58 24.33 -0.63
N LEU A 79 23.12 23.20 -0.09
CA LEU A 79 21.71 22.83 -0.07
C LEU A 79 21.01 23.45 1.15
N THR A 80 19.94 24.22 0.90
CA THR A 80 19.11 24.86 1.92
C THR A 80 17.71 24.26 1.88
N ILE A 81 17.29 23.58 2.95
CA ILE A 81 15.99 22.92 3.07
C ILE A 81 15.12 23.52 4.18
N GLY A 82 15.71 24.30 5.10
CA GLY A 82 15.01 24.87 6.26
C GLY A 82 15.10 23.97 7.50
N ILE A 83 14.42 24.39 8.58
CA ILE A 83 14.45 23.71 9.89
C ILE A 83 13.16 22.92 10.06
N GLY A 84 13.26 21.59 10.15
CA GLY A 84 12.17 20.71 10.56
C GLY A 84 10.97 20.68 9.62
N ALA A 85 11.17 21.05 8.35
CA ALA A 85 10.08 21.30 7.41
C ALA A 85 10.04 20.26 6.28
N LEU A 86 11.20 19.88 5.74
CA LEU A 86 11.26 18.92 4.62
C LEU A 86 10.97 17.50 5.12
N GLY A 87 9.89 16.91 4.61
CA GLY A 87 9.48 15.54 4.93
C GLY A 87 9.15 14.70 3.69
N PHE A 88 8.79 13.44 3.91
CA PHE A 88 8.53 12.43 2.89
C PHE A 88 7.38 12.84 1.98
N SER A 89 6.37 13.52 2.52
CA SER A 89 5.23 14.05 1.74
C SER A 89 5.63 15.10 0.70
N ASP A 90 6.81 15.69 0.78
CA ASP A 90 7.30 16.68 -0.19
C ASP A 90 7.90 16.01 -1.44
N PHE A 91 7.99 14.68 -1.44
CA PHE A 91 8.52 13.89 -2.53
C PHE A 91 7.43 13.17 -3.31
N VAL A 92 7.72 12.92 -4.58
CA VAL A 92 7.01 11.95 -5.41
C VAL A 92 8.05 10.99 -5.96
N PHE A 93 7.94 9.71 -5.60
CA PHE A 93 8.85 8.67 -6.06
C PHE A 93 8.17 7.77 -7.10
N THR A 94 8.84 7.58 -8.23
CA THR A 94 8.42 6.64 -9.28
C THR A 94 9.41 5.48 -9.35
N ASN A 95 8.91 4.25 -9.36
CA ASN A 95 9.73 3.07 -9.58
C ASN A 95 9.81 2.77 -11.08
N LEU A 96 11.02 2.73 -11.64
CA LEU A 96 11.30 2.40 -13.04
C LEU A 96 11.35 0.88 -13.31
N GLY A 97 11.14 0.06 -12.28
CA GLY A 97 11.06 -1.40 -12.35
C GLY A 97 12.09 -2.13 -11.49
N GLY A 98 13.12 -1.43 -11.00
CA GLY A 98 14.19 -2.02 -10.19
C GLY A 98 14.36 -1.46 -8.78
N LEU A 99 13.47 -0.60 -8.28
CA LEU A 99 13.56 -0.08 -6.90
C LEU A 99 13.71 -1.23 -5.89
N GLU A 100 14.79 -1.21 -5.11
CA GLU A 100 15.18 -2.33 -4.26
C GLU A 100 15.52 -1.91 -2.83
N VAL A 101 15.59 -2.89 -1.94
CA VAL A 101 16.02 -2.69 -0.56
C VAL A 101 17.50 -2.31 -0.55
N THR A 102 17.81 -1.19 0.08
CA THR A 102 19.14 -0.57 0.01
C THR A 102 20.23 -1.33 0.75
N GLY A 103 19.88 -2.18 1.73
CA GLY A 103 20.85 -3.01 2.45
C GLY A 103 22.00 -2.23 3.10
N GLY A 104 21.79 -0.94 3.40
CA GLY A 104 22.82 -0.03 3.92
C GLY A 104 23.44 0.94 2.89
N THR A 105 23.09 0.83 1.60
CA THR A 105 23.50 1.77 0.54
C THR A 105 22.30 2.58 0.04
N PRO A 106 21.99 3.73 0.65
CA PRO A 106 20.78 4.48 0.34
C PRO A 106 20.86 5.17 -1.04
N TYR A 107 19.69 5.48 -1.62
CA TYR A 107 19.62 6.29 -2.84
C TYR A 107 20.02 7.73 -2.53
N LYS A 108 20.95 8.28 -3.30
CA LYS A 108 21.37 9.68 -3.18
C LYS A 108 20.49 10.57 -4.04
N LEU A 109 19.52 11.22 -3.43
CA LEU A 109 18.57 12.10 -4.12
C LEU A 109 19.21 13.44 -4.47
N ILE A 110 19.82 14.10 -3.47
CA ILE A 110 20.55 15.35 -3.65
C ILE A 110 21.90 15.22 -2.93
N THR A 111 23.00 15.43 -3.65
CA THR A 111 24.34 15.49 -3.05
C THR A 111 24.85 16.91 -3.08
N SER A 112 25.32 17.42 -1.94
CA SER A 112 25.81 18.79 -1.80
C SER A 112 27.19 18.84 -1.15
N SER A 113 27.99 19.85 -1.50
CA SER A 113 29.24 20.15 -0.80
C SER A 113 29.02 20.71 0.62
N GLY A 114 27.78 21.08 0.97
CA GLY A 114 27.46 21.56 2.31
C GLY A 114 25.96 21.60 2.60
N ILE A 115 25.56 20.92 3.66
CA ILE A 115 24.28 21.11 4.35
C ILE A 115 24.60 21.78 5.68
N THR A 116 24.08 22.98 5.92
CA THR A 116 24.33 23.67 7.20
C THR A 116 23.62 22.95 8.36
N ALA A 117 24.13 23.05 9.59
CA ALA A 117 23.51 22.44 10.77
C ALA A 117 22.11 22.99 11.12
N LEU A 118 21.72 24.11 10.51
CA LEU A 118 20.36 24.65 10.60
C LEU A 118 19.38 23.96 9.65
N ASN A 119 19.85 23.11 8.75
CA ASN A 119 18.98 22.31 7.90
C ASN A 119 18.63 21.01 8.62
N THR A 120 17.35 20.83 8.96
CA THR A 120 16.86 19.58 9.55
C THR A 120 15.61 19.11 8.82
N LEU A 121 15.47 17.79 8.69
CA LEU A 121 14.24 17.17 8.18
C LEU A 121 13.12 17.25 9.22
N ASP A 122 11.87 17.15 8.78
CA ASP A 122 10.72 17.01 9.66
C ASP A 122 10.73 15.62 10.33
N PRO A 123 11.01 15.50 11.63
CA PRO A 123 11.10 14.22 12.32
C PRO A 123 9.76 13.47 12.38
N ALA A 124 8.62 14.15 12.20
CA ALA A 124 7.30 13.54 12.18
C ALA A 124 6.93 12.94 10.80
N ASN A 125 7.74 13.21 9.77
CA ASN A 125 7.42 12.90 8.39
C ASN A 125 8.66 12.38 7.65
N LEU A 126 9.48 11.53 8.27
CA LEU A 126 10.69 10.99 7.62
C LEU A 126 10.40 9.76 6.76
N THR A 127 9.31 9.04 7.06
CA THR A 127 9.05 7.71 6.51
C THR A 127 7.76 7.69 5.70
N GLY A 128 7.74 6.92 4.61
CA GLY A 128 6.52 6.67 3.86
C GLY A 128 6.62 5.45 2.96
N THR A 129 5.47 5.09 2.37
CA THR A 129 5.36 3.95 1.46
C THR A 129 5.83 4.33 0.06
N LEU A 130 6.67 3.48 -0.52
CA LEU A 130 7.15 3.58 -1.90
C LEU A 130 6.36 2.61 -2.81
N PRO A 131 6.42 2.77 -4.14
CA PRO A 131 5.85 1.80 -5.07
C PRO A 131 6.36 0.38 -4.78
N GLY A 132 5.49 -0.61 -4.87
CA GLY A 132 5.81 -2.00 -4.53
C GLY A 132 5.78 -2.33 -3.03
N GLY A 133 5.24 -1.44 -2.18
CA GLY A 133 5.05 -1.71 -0.75
C GLY A 133 6.32 -1.60 0.09
N LEU A 134 7.40 -1.07 -0.47
CA LEU A 134 8.64 -0.78 0.24
C LEU A 134 8.45 0.42 1.19
N THR A 135 9.29 0.54 2.21
CA THR A 135 9.33 1.73 3.07
C THR A 135 10.57 2.55 2.75
N GLY A 136 10.36 3.81 2.42
CA GLY A 136 11.41 4.80 2.29
C GLY A 136 11.56 5.61 3.56
N THR A 137 12.79 5.88 3.97
CA THR A 137 13.14 6.78 5.07
C THR A 137 14.11 7.84 4.55
N LEU A 138 13.75 9.11 4.69
CA LEU A 138 14.63 10.22 4.39
C LEU A 138 15.69 10.37 5.49
N GLN A 139 16.92 10.64 5.07
CA GLN A 139 18.01 10.94 6.00
C GLN A 139 18.97 11.98 5.43
N LEU A 140 19.63 12.70 6.33
CA LEU A 140 20.77 13.55 6.00
C LEU A 140 22.04 12.85 6.45
N ASN A 141 22.97 12.65 5.53
CA ASN A 141 24.25 12.02 5.81
C ASN A 141 25.39 12.85 5.23
N GLY A 142 26.08 13.59 6.09
CA GLY A 142 27.07 14.58 5.66
C GLY A 142 26.44 15.67 4.79
N GLY A 143 26.85 15.73 3.52
CA GLY A 143 26.32 16.67 2.53
C GLY A 143 25.17 16.14 1.68
N ASP A 144 24.70 14.91 1.96
CA ASP A 144 23.75 14.21 1.10
C ASP A 144 22.37 14.12 1.75
N LEU A 145 21.34 14.35 0.94
CA LEU A 145 19.96 13.98 1.19
C LEU A 145 19.71 12.63 0.54
N GLU A 146 19.43 11.64 1.37
CA GLU A 146 19.37 10.24 1.00
C GLU A 146 18.00 9.64 1.30
N LEU A 147 17.63 8.61 0.54
CA LEU A 147 16.48 7.76 0.76
C LEU A 147 16.97 6.34 1.08
N ALA A 148 16.89 5.94 2.35
CA ALA A 148 17.08 4.57 2.75
C ALA A 148 15.80 3.78 2.46
N VAL A 149 15.90 2.74 1.65
CA VAL A 149 14.78 1.86 1.33
C VAL A 149 14.97 0.58 2.10
N THR A 150 14.06 0.28 2.99
CA THR A 150 13.97 -1.04 3.62
C THR A 150 12.89 -1.84 2.92
N SER A 151 12.88 -3.15 3.13
CA SER A 151 11.61 -3.85 3.02
C SER A 151 10.64 -3.04 3.90
N GLY A 152 9.48 -2.66 3.37
CA GLY A 152 8.46 -2.15 4.27
C GLY A 152 8.33 -3.17 5.40
N GLY A 153 8.12 -2.74 6.65
CA GLY A 153 7.82 -3.70 7.71
C GLY A 153 6.76 -4.62 7.12
N GLY A 154 7.12 -5.90 6.88
CA GLY A 154 6.58 -6.67 5.75
C GLY A 154 5.08 -6.46 5.68
N SER A 155 4.54 -6.22 4.47
CA SER A 155 3.10 -6.06 4.34
C SER A 155 2.43 -7.18 5.11
N ALA A 156 1.23 -6.95 5.59
CA ALA A 156 0.64 -7.90 6.50
C ALA A 156 0.52 -9.31 5.83
N TYR A 157 0.47 -9.33 4.47
CA TYR A 157 0.72 -10.48 3.61
C TYR A 157 2.15 -11.05 3.70
N ASP A 158 3.21 -10.26 3.52
CA ASP A 158 4.60 -10.74 3.58
C ASP A 158 4.93 -11.38 4.94
N THR A 159 4.40 -10.81 6.03
CA THR A 159 4.53 -11.36 7.38
C THR A 159 3.84 -12.73 7.47
N TRP A 160 2.63 -12.86 6.92
CA TRP A 160 1.91 -14.13 6.86
C TRP A 160 2.60 -15.15 5.95
N ALA A 161 3.03 -14.76 4.75
CA ALA A 161 3.69 -15.63 3.78
C ALA A 161 4.98 -16.21 4.38
N THR A 162 5.76 -15.38 5.08
CA THR A 162 6.94 -15.82 5.81
C THR A 162 6.58 -16.82 6.91
N ALA A 163 5.52 -16.54 7.70
CA ALA A 163 5.07 -17.43 8.76
C ALA A 163 4.53 -18.78 8.24
N LYS A 164 3.97 -18.79 7.03
CA LYS A 164 3.53 -19.99 6.31
C LYS A 164 4.67 -20.75 5.63
N GLY A 165 5.89 -20.22 5.62
CA GLY A 165 7.05 -20.88 5.03
C GLY A 165 7.14 -20.73 3.51
N LEU A 166 6.49 -19.72 2.93
CA LEU A 166 6.64 -19.40 1.51
C LEU A 166 8.00 -18.74 1.28
N THR A 167 8.82 -19.37 0.44
CA THR A 167 10.24 -18.98 0.22
C THR A 167 10.51 -18.48 -1.20
N GLY A 168 9.54 -18.57 -2.10
CA GLY A 168 9.72 -18.28 -3.53
C GLY A 168 10.34 -19.44 -4.32
N LEU A 169 10.58 -20.60 -3.70
CA LEU A 169 11.03 -21.82 -4.37
C LEU A 169 9.84 -22.59 -4.98
N PRO A 170 10.08 -23.51 -5.93
CA PRO A 170 9.02 -24.35 -6.50
C PRO A 170 8.25 -25.13 -5.42
N GLY A 171 6.93 -24.99 -5.40
CA GLY A 171 6.04 -25.54 -4.38
C GLY A 171 6.00 -24.75 -3.06
N PHE A 172 6.63 -23.58 -3.02
CA PHE A 172 6.67 -22.63 -1.90
C PHE A 172 6.64 -21.18 -2.43
N GLU A 173 6.00 -20.96 -3.58
CA GLU A 173 5.90 -19.66 -4.24
C GLU A 173 5.23 -18.65 -3.32
N ASN A 174 5.82 -17.46 -3.17
CA ASN A 174 5.33 -16.42 -2.26
C ASN A 174 4.56 -15.28 -2.97
N GLY A 175 4.37 -15.39 -4.29
CA GLY A 175 3.60 -14.40 -5.06
C GLY A 175 2.12 -14.45 -4.71
N LYS A 176 1.46 -13.30 -4.60
CA LYS A 176 0.04 -13.19 -4.21
C LYS A 176 -0.93 -13.98 -5.11
N THR A 177 -0.63 -14.08 -6.40
CA THR A 177 -1.42 -14.84 -7.39
C THR A 177 -0.89 -16.27 -7.61
N ALA A 178 0.08 -16.71 -6.81
CA ALA A 178 0.60 -18.07 -6.89
C ALA A 178 -0.30 -19.01 -6.09
N ASP A 179 -0.32 -20.27 -6.53
CA ASP A 179 -1.07 -21.38 -5.93
C ASP A 179 -0.08 -22.55 -5.78
N PRO A 180 0.70 -22.58 -4.68
CA PRO A 180 1.80 -23.55 -4.52
C PRO A 180 1.31 -24.99 -4.37
N ASP A 181 0.15 -25.21 -3.75
CA ASP A 181 -0.42 -26.52 -3.46
C ASP A 181 -1.43 -27.02 -4.51
N LYS A 182 -1.83 -26.14 -5.43
CA LYS A 182 -2.63 -26.41 -6.65
C LYS A 182 -4.07 -26.76 -6.35
N ASP A 183 -4.65 -26.14 -5.33
CA ASP A 183 -6.06 -26.34 -4.96
C ASP A 183 -7.03 -25.36 -5.65
N GLY A 184 -6.49 -24.40 -6.40
CA GLY A 184 -7.23 -23.37 -7.12
C GLY A 184 -7.45 -22.08 -6.34
N GLN A 185 -6.95 -21.98 -5.11
CA GLN A 185 -6.92 -20.76 -4.32
C GLN A 185 -5.52 -20.15 -4.39
N ASP A 186 -5.45 -18.85 -4.67
CA ASP A 186 -4.17 -18.16 -4.64
C ASP A 186 -3.78 -17.73 -3.22
N ASN A 187 -2.50 -17.48 -3.01
CA ASN A 187 -1.96 -17.03 -1.73
C ASN A 187 -2.68 -15.80 -1.18
N LEU A 188 -3.18 -14.90 -2.04
CA LEU A 188 -3.95 -13.73 -1.61
C LEU A 188 -5.29 -14.13 -1.00
N SER A 189 -5.99 -15.08 -1.62
CA SER A 189 -7.26 -15.65 -1.12
C SER A 189 -7.05 -16.36 0.20
N GLU A 190 -6.01 -17.15 0.32
CA GLU A 190 -5.69 -17.85 1.55
C GLU A 190 -5.24 -16.90 2.66
N PHE A 191 -4.46 -15.88 2.33
CA PHE A 191 -4.15 -14.82 3.27
C PHE A 191 -5.41 -14.11 3.78
N ALA A 192 -6.35 -13.80 2.90
CA ALA A 192 -7.57 -13.12 3.28
C ALA A 192 -8.49 -13.99 4.14
N PHE A 193 -8.59 -15.29 3.83
CA PHE A 193 -9.53 -16.24 4.43
C PHE A 193 -8.88 -17.25 5.39
N ASP A 194 -7.68 -16.97 5.90
CA ASP A 194 -6.97 -17.82 6.87
C ASP A 194 -6.69 -19.26 6.37
N GLY A 195 -6.40 -19.41 5.07
CA GLY A 195 -6.04 -20.69 4.44
C GLY A 195 -4.63 -21.19 4.76
N ASP A 196 -4.22 -22.28 4.12
CA ASP A 196 -2.88 -22.85 4.25
C ASP A 196 -2.22 -23.13 2.90
N PRO A 197 -1.31 -22.25 2.43
CA PRO A 197 -0.83 -22.23 1.04
C PRO A 197 0.06 -23.39 0.62
N LEU A 198 0.20 -24.37 1.51
CA LEU A 198 0.97 -25.58 1.33
C LEU A 198 0.10 -26.84 1.52
N SER A 199 -1.22 -26.68 1.59
CA SER A 199 -2.18 -27.75 1.80
C SER A 199 -3.52 -27.50 1.11
N GLY A 200 -3.72 -28.17 -0.03
CA GLY A 200 -5.00 -28.13 -0.76
C GLY A 200 -6.17 -28.87 -0.10
N ALA A 201 -6.10 -29.09 1.22
CA ALA A 201 -7.19 -29.67 1.98
C ALA A 201 -8.19 -28.58 2.39
N ASN A 202 -9.48 -28.81 2.16
CA ASN A 202 -10.51 -27.89 2.61
C ASN A 202 -10.49 -27.78 4.15
N ASP A 203 -10.24 -26.57 4.65
CA ASP A 203 -10.12 -26.28 6.08
C ASP A 203 -11.46 -26.08 6.80
N GLY A 204 -12.57 -25.99 6.05
CA GLY A 204 -13.92 -25.81 6.56
C GLY A 204 -14.21 -24.43 7.16
N LYS A 205 -13.36 -23.42 6.90
CA LYS A 205 -13.51 -22.09 7.52
C LYS A 205 -14.51 -21.20 6.77
N VAL A 206 -14.71 -21.40 5.48
CA VAL A 206 -15.74 -20.68 4.70
C VAL A 206 -16.99 -21.55 4.57
N VAL A 207 -18.10 -21.11 5.17
CA VAL A 207 -19.33 -21.91 5.26
C VAL A 207 -20.55 -21.10 4.85
N GLY A 208 -21.28 -21.62 3.86
CA GLY A 208 -22.62 -21.17 3.51
C GLY A 208 -23.69 -22.06 4.16
N LYS A 209 -24.69 -21.49 4.83
CA LYS A 209 -25.83 -22.26 5.39
C LYS A 209 -27.08 -21.42 5.59
N VAL A 210 -28.24 -22.09 5.69
CA VAL A 210 -29.46 -21.46 6.20
C VAL A 210 -29.37 -21.35 7.72
N ALA A 211 -29.59 -20.17 8.27
CA ALA A 211 -29.55 -19.92 9.71
C ALA A 211 -30.67 -18.99 10.17
N THR A 212 -31.07 -19.14 11.43
CA THR A 212 -32.05 -18.27 12.07
C THR A 212 -31.41 -16.95 12.49
N VAL A 213 -32.01 -15.83 12.10
CA VAL A 213 -31.64 -14.48 12.53
C VAL A 213 -32.94 -13.73 12.86
N GLY A 214 -33.13 -13.37 14.12
CA GLY A 214 -34.41 -12.94 14.65
C GLY A 214 -35.45 -14.07 14.61
N ALA A 215 -36.61 -13.78 14.02
CA ALA A 215 -37.70 -14.75 13.87
C ALA A 215 -37.66 -15.52 12.53
N ASP A 216 -36.77 -15.13 11.61
CA ASP A 216 -36.73 -15.63 10.24
C ASP A 216 -35.48 -16.46 9.97
N GLN A 217 -35.50 -17.20 8.86
CA GLN A 217 -34.36 -17.95 8.35
C GLN A 217 -33.79 -17.29 7.10
N PHE A 218 -32.46 -17.22 7.00
CA PHE A 218 -31.74 -16.59 5.89
C PHE A 218 -30.65 -17.49 5.37
N MET A 219 -30.32 -17.36 4.08
CA MET A 219 -29.04 -17.85 3.56
C MET A 219 -27.92 -16.96 4.13
N THR A 220 -26.90 -17.60 4.71
CA THR A 220 -25.76 -16.92 5.33
C THR A 220 -24.45 -17.43 4.75
N LEU A 221 -23.43 -16.55 4.72
CA LEU A 221 -22.05 -16.87 4.40
C LEU A 221 -21.19 -16.43 5.59
N THR A 222 -20.51 -17.39 6.21
CA THR A 222 -19.54 -17.13 7.28
C THR A 222 -18.15 -17.39 6.76
N LEU A 223 -17.23 -16.45 6.98
CA LEU A 223 -15.85 -16.55 6.49
C LEU A 223 -14.87 -15.82 7.43
N PRO A 224 -13.57 -16.20 7.41
CA PRO A 224 -12.55 -15.47 8.14
C PRO A 224 -12.29 -14.11 7.50
N VAL A 225 -12.14 -13.09 8.33
CA VAL A 225 -11.74 -11.75 7.91
C VAL A 225 -10.54 -11.30 8.72
N ARG A 226 -9.54 -10.73 8.05
CA ARG A 226 -8.36 -10.12 8.66
C ARG A 226 -8.75 -8.99 9.61
N GLY A 227 -7.98 -8.79 10.67
CA GLY A 227 -8.13 -7.68 11.61
C GLY A 227 -8.94 -8.09 12.84
N THR A 228 -8.32 -7.89 14.02
CA THR A 228 -8.95 -8.15 15.32
C THR A 228 -9.16 -6.88 16.15
N ALA A 229 -8.52 -5.75 15.80
CA ALA A 229 -8.72 -4.46 16.44
C ALA A 229 -8.18 -3.26 15.61
N PRO A 230 -8.97 -2.17 15.41
CA PRO A 230 -10.43 -2.16 15.58
C PRO A 230 -11.08 -3.20 14.65
N THR A 231 -12.21 -3.78 15.07
CA THR A 231 -12.95 -4.73 14.24
C THR A 231 -13.24 -4.08 12.89
N PRO A 232 -12.88 -4.72 11.76
CA PRO A 232 -13.11 -4.15 10.45
C PRO A 232 -14.58 -3.81 10.26
N THR A 233 -14.88 -2.62 9.77
CA THR A 233 -16.27 -2.23 9.48
C THR A 233 -16.56 -2.49 8.02
N PHE A 234 -17.57 -3.30 7.74
CA PHE A 234 -18.12 -3.46 6.41
C PHE A 234 -19.15 -2.37 6.15
N SER A 235 -19.04 -1.72 5.00
CA SER A 235 -19.92 -0.61 4.62
C SER A 235 -20.35 -0.75 3.17
N ASN A 236 -21.47 -0.11 2.81
CA ASN A 236 -21.97 -0.12 1.44
C ASN A 236 -20.99 0.58 0.51
N ASP A 237 -20.55 -0.11 -0.53
CA ASP A 237 -19.51 0.34 -1.49
C ASP A 237 -20.08 0.43 -2.91
N GLY A 238 -21.23 1.07 -3.03
CA GLY A 238 -21.99 1.18 -4.28
C GLY A 238 -22.92 -0.01 -4.53
N GLY A 239 -24.19 0.30 -4.85
CA GLY A 239 -25.23 -0.71 -5.02
C GLY A 239 -25.52 -1.47 -3.72
N ASP A 240 -25.65 -2.79 -3.85
CA ASP A 240 -26.15 -3.71 -2.82
C ASP A 240 -25.05 -4.55 -2.12
N GLN A 241 -23.78 -4.17 -2.31
CA GLN A 241 -22.60 -4.89 -1.82
C GLN A 241 -22.07 -4.30 -0.52
N LEU A 242 -21.47 -5.16 0.31
CA LEU A 242 -20.69 -4.73 1.48
C LEU A 242 -19.20 -4.91 1.23
N SER A 243 -18.43 -3.86 1.49
CA SER A 243 -16.98 -3.88 1.39
C SER A 243 -16.26 -3.40 2.64
N ALA A 244 -15.03 -3.91 2.82
CA ALA A 244 -14.07 -3.40 3.79
C ALA A 244 -12.66 -3.45 3.17
N LEU A 245 -11.88 -2.37 3.34
CA LEU A 245 -10.45 -2.35 3.00
C LEU A 245 -9.63 -2.69 4.24
N ILE A 246 -8.94 -3.82 4.21
CA ILE A 246 -8.18 -4.35 5.35
C ILE A 246 -6.83 -4.82 4.84
N ASP A 247 -5.74 -4.33 5.43
CA ASP A 247 -4.37 -4.69 5.04
C ASP A 247 -4.09 -4.52 3.53
N GLY A 248 -4.74 -3.55 2.89
CA GLY A 248 -4.62 -3.30 1.45
C GLY A 248 -5.48 -4.21 0.56
N ILE A 249 -6.37 -5.02 1.16
CA ILE A 249 -7.29 -5.93 0.45
C ILE A 249 -8.72 -5.45 0.63
N TYR A 250 -9.43 -5.28 -0.48
CA TYR A 250 -10.87 -5.09 -0.51
C TYR A 250 -11.54 -6.44 -0.37
N TYR A 251 -12.25 -6.65 0.75
CA TYR A 251 -13.24 -7.71 0.86
C TYR A 251 -14.54 -7.19 0.26
N ARG A 252 -15.18 -7.99 -0.61
CA ARG A 252 -16.49 -7.69 -1.19
C ARG A 252 -17.45 -8.84 -1.01
N ILE A 253 -18.56 -8.60 -0.32
CA ILE A 253 -19.60 -9.58 -0.12
C ILE A 253 -20.79 -9.23 -1.01
N GLU A 254 -21.21 -10.19 -1.83
CA GLU A 254 -22.22 -9.99 -2.85
C GLU A 254 -23.27 -11.11 -2.82
N GLY A 255 -24.52 -10.76 -3.11
CA GLY A 255 -25.64 -11.70 -3.21
C GLY A 255 -26.32 -11.69 -4.56
N SER A 256 -26.93 -12.82 -4.93
CA SER A 256 -27.66 -12.99 -6.18
C SER A 256 -28.85 -13.95 -6.02
N SER A 257 -29.92 -13.76 -6.78
CA SER A 257 -31.03 -14.71 -6.90
C SER A 257 -30.87 -15.69 -8.08
N ASP A 258 -29.93 -15.43 -9.01
CA ASP A 258 -29.87 -16.12 -10.30
C ASP A 258 -28.45 -16.46 -10.80
N LEU A 259 -27.39 -16.10 -10.06
CA LEU A 259 -25.98 -16.20 -10.44
C LEU A 259 -25.56 -15.33 -11.63
N ALA A 260 -26.43 -14.46 -12.15
CA ALA A 260 -26.13 -13.55 -13.24
C ALA A 260 -25.81 -12.15 -12.71
N ALA A 261 -26.76 -11.55 -11.98
CA ALA A 261 -26.58 -10.24 -11.35
C ALA A 261 -26.36 -10.40 -9.85
N PHE A 262 -25.27 -9.80 -9.34
CA PHE A 262 -24.93 -9.80 -7.92
C PHE A 262 -25.33 -8.46 -7.28
N ALA A 263 -26.65 -8.27 -7.17
CA ALA A 263 -27.29 -7.02 -6.77
C ALA A 263 -28.27 -7.21 -5.60
N ASN A 264 -28.19 -8.32 -4.86
CA ASN A 264 -29.01 -8.46 -3.67
C ASN A 264 -28.39 -7.70 -2.50
N THR A 265 -29.20 -6.99 -1.73
CA THR A 265 -28.74 -6.27 -0.53
C THR A 265 -28.17 -7.25 0.49
N ILE A 266 -26.91 -7.04 0.86
CA ILE A 266 -26.22 -7.82 1.89
C ILE A 266 -26.16 -7.04 3.20
N THR A 267 -26.36 -7.76 4.31
CA THR A 267 -26.15 -7.23 5.66
C THR A 267 -25.24 -8.14 6.45
N GLU A 268 -24.44 -7.56 7.34
CA GLU A 268 -23.68 -8.30 8.33
C GLU A 268 -24.57 -8.67 9.52
N VAL A 269 -24.42 -9.90 10.03
CA VAL A 269 -25.07 -10.37 11.25
C VAL A 269 -24.18 -10.00 12.43
N THR A 270 -24.56 -8.98 13.20
CA THR A 270 -23.73 -8.37 14.25
C THR A 270 -24.28 -8.56 15.68
N SER A 271 -25.30 -9.41 15.84
CA SER A 271 -25.95 -9.69 17.13
C SER A 271 -25.43 -11.01 17.75
N GLY A 272 -25.91 -11.38 18.95
CA GLY A 272 -25.59 -12.69 19.55
C GLY A 272 -25.96 -13.93 18.71
N GLU A 273 -26.75 -13.75 17.65
CA GLU A 273 -27.06 -14.79 16.67
C GLU A 273 -25.80 -15.22 15.90
N GLU A 274 -24.88 -14.29 15.64
CA GLU A 274 -23.61 -14.55 14.97
C GLU A 274 -22.82 -15.67 15.68
N VAL A 275 -22.73 -15.60 17.00
CA VAL A 275 -22.04 -16.61 17.84
C VAL A 275 -22.67 -17.99 17.67
N THR A 276 -24.00 -18.06 17.57
CA THR A 276 -24.71 -19.32 17.35
C THR A 276 -24.44 -19.88 15.95
N ILE A 277 -24.39 -19.01 14.95
CA ILE A 277 -24.09 -19.38 13.56
C ILE A 277 -22.64 -19.87 13.44
N GLN A 278 -21.70 -19.25 14.15
CA GLN A 278 -20.27 -19.58 14.12
C GLN A 278 -19.90 -20.77 15.01
N SER A 279 -20.82 -21.26 15.83
CA SER A 279 -20.58 -22.38 16.73
C SER A 279 -20.16 -23.64 15.97
N GLY A 280 -19.04 -24.22 16.39
CA GLY A 280 -18.48 -25.45 15.82
C GLY A 280 -17.62 -25.24 14.57
N LEU A 281 -17.39 -24.00 14.14
CA LEU A 281 -16.42 -23.72 13.08
C LEU A 281 -14.98 -23.93 13.58
N PRO A 282 -14.03 -24.27 12.67
CA PRO A 282 -12.63 -24.43 13.01
C PRO A 282 -12.03 -23.21 13.71
N THR A 283 -10.99 -23.42 14.52
CA THR A 283 -10.27 -22.30 15.14
C THR A 283 -9.49 -21.52 14.07
N LEU A 284 -9.56 -20.18 14.15
CA LEU A 284 -8.80 -19.29 13.28
C LEU A 284 -7.39 -19.02 13.80
N SER A 285 -6.47 -18.71 12.89
CA SER A 285 -5.15 -18.19 13.26
C SER A 285 -5.27 -16.82 13.93
N THR A 286 -4.22 -16.43 14.67
CA THR A 286 -4.15 -15.09 15.28
C THR A 286 -4.16 -14.01 14.20
N GLY A 287 -5.08 -13.06 14.31
CA GLY A 287 -5.20 -11.95 13.35
C GLY A 287 -6.44 -12.02 12.45
N TRP A 288 -7.22 -13.09 12.54
CA TRP A 288 -8.51 -13.22 11.87
C TRP A 288 -9.66 -13.35 12.87
N SER A 289 -10.86 -13.00 12.42
CA SER A 289 -12.13 -13.24 13.11
C SER A 289 -13.17 -13.74 12.13
N TYR A 290 -14.10 -14.59 12.58
CA TYR A 290 -15.23 -14.95 11.75
C TYR A 290 -16.19 -13.78 11.61
N ARG A 291 -16.72 -13.61 10.40
CA ARG A 291 -17.79 -12.66 10.09
C ARG A 291 -18.89 -13.37 9.34
N THR A 292 -20.13 -13.09 9.69
CA THR A 292 -21.30 -13.70 9.07
C THR A 292 -22.10 -12.65 8.32
N PHE A 293 -22.38 -12.93 7.04
CA PHE A 293 -23.17 -12.09 6.16
C PHE A 293 -24.44 -12.82 5.74
N ARG A 294 -25.50 -12.08 5.46
CA ARG A 294 -26.76 -12.63 4.95
C ARG A 294 -27.32 -11.79 3.82
N ASP A 295 -28.08 -12.46 2.97
CA ASP A 295 -28.98 -11.84 2.02
C ASP A 295 -30.23 -11.30 2.75
N SER A 296 -30.91 -10.32 2.15
CA SER A 296 -32.19 -9.81 2.67
C SER A 296 -33.37 -10.77 2.52
N GLY A 297 -33.29 -11.76 1.63
CA GLY A 297 -34.34 -12.74 1.37
C GLY A 297 -34.50 -13.80 2.47
N THR A 298 -35.74 -14.05 2.90
CA THR A 298 -36.06 -15.07 3.91
C THR A 298 -36.44 -16.42 3.29
N VAL A 299 -36.13 -17.49 3.99
CA VAL A 299 -36.69 -18.83 3.72
C VAL A 299 -38.06 -18.93 4.39
N PRO A 300 -39.12 -19.41 3.70
CA PRO A 300 -39.13 -19.98 2.35
C PRO A 300 -39.54 -19.00 1.24
N THR A 301 -39.65 -17.69 1.53
CA THR A 301 -40.22 -16.71 0.58
C THR A 301 -39.35 -16.50 -0.66
N VAL A 302 -38.03 -16.64 -0.51
CA VAL A 302 -37.05 -16.59 -1.60
C VAL A 302 -36.55 -18.00 -1.91
N PRO A 303 -36.87 -18.57 -3.09
CA PRO A 303 -36.58 -19.96 -3.41
C PRO A 303 -35.10 -20.20 -3.79
N LYS A 304 -34.35 -19.14 -4.13
CA LYS A 304 -32.95 -19.21 -4.55
C LYS A 304 -32.19 -17.98 -4.08
N THR A 305 -31.07 -18.22 -3.41
CA THR A 305 -30.13 -17.18 -2.98
C THR A 305 -28.72 -17.74 -3.08
N PHE A 306 -27.81 -16.92 -3.60
CA PHE A 306 -26.39 -17.21 -3.73
C PHE A 306 -25.62 -16.08 -3.06
N LEU A 307 -24.61 -16.44 -2.26
CA LEU A 307 -23.69 -15.50 -1.64
C LEU A 307 -22.28 -15.83 -2.11
N ARG A 308 -21.46 -14.81 -2.33
CA ARG A 308 -20.01 -14.99 -2.55
C ARG A 308 -19.23 -13.89 -1.85
N ALA A 309 -17.97 -14.21 -1.57
CA ALA A 309 -16.96 -13.24 -1.20
C ALA A 309 -15.94 -13.14 -2.33
N LYS A 310 -15.46 -11.92 -2.58
CA LYS A 310 -14.34 -11.63 -3.47
C LYS A 310 -13.32 -10.81 -2.72
N ILE A 311 -12.07 -10.94 -3.17
CA ILE A 311 -11.00 -10.09 -2.72
C ILE A 311 -10.25 -9.46 -3.89
N SER A 312 -9.70 -8.28 -3.67
CA SER A 312 -8.87 -7.58 -4.65
C SER A 312 -7.96 -6.54 -3.98
N GLU A 313 -6.83 -6.23 -4.60
CA GLU A 313 -5.95 -5.14 -4.16
C GLU A 313 -6.41 -3.76 -4.66
N THR A 314 -7.38 -3.74 -5.57
CA THR A 314 -8.03 -2.55 -6.10
C THR A 314 -9.55 -2.60 -5.86
N PRO A 315 -10.24 -1.45 -5.85
CA PRO A 315 -11.70 -1.42 -5.95
C PRO A 315 -12.20 -1.94 -7.32
#